data_AF-A0A838CZW3-F1
#
_entry.id   AF-A0A838CZW3-F1
#
_cell.length_a   1.000
_cell.length_b   1.000
_cell.length_c   1.000
_cell.angle_alpha   90.00
_cell.angle_beta   90.00
_cell.angle_gamma   90.00
#
_symmetry.space_group_name_H-M   'P 1'
#
loop_
_entity.id
_entity.type
_entity.pdbx_description
1 polymer ?
#
loop_
_entity_poly.entity_id
_entity_poly.type
_entity_poly.pdbx_seq_one_letter_code
_entity_poly.pdbx_strand_id
1 'polypeptide(L)'
;MRVAPAALAALALLLLALADPAPAVAGSELRTPASLTEAPEGMRLSAQRVIELAGAHPTVRAELARESPGARPTAYLRGDNWQVGWFTGTGDDREEVAQARVDDATGKVTEAWRDWQVRWTMARGYDGAFGRDVAALWLWLPLLVAFVVPFVDRRRPARLLHLDLAVLCAFS
;
A
#
# COMPACT_ATOMS: atom_id res chain seq x y z
N MET A 1 22.27 -33.88 16.19
CA MET A 1 20.87 -34.15 16.61
C MET A 1 20.01 -34.11 15.37
N ARG A 2 19.42 -35.24 14.96
CA ARG A 2 18.53 -35.32 13.79
C ARG A 2 17.15 -34.81 14.25
N VAL A 3 16.76 -33.62 13.84
CA VAL A 3 15.40 -33.13 14.10
C VAL A 3 14.45 -34.04 13.34
N ALA A 4 13.56 -34.73 14.05
CA ALA A 4 12.66 -35.70 13.45
C ALA A 4 11.73 -34.99 12.45
N PRO A 5 11.57 -35.50 11.21
CA PRO A 5 10.75 -34.85 10.17
C PRO A 5 9.29 -34.63 10.59
N ALA A 6 8.81 -35.41 11.55
CA ALA A 6 7.49 -35.27 12.15
C ALA A 6 7.29 -33.96 12.94
N ALA A 7 8.34 -33.44 13.59
CA ALA A 7 8.25 -32.20 14.36
C ALA A 7 8.15 -30.95 13.44
N LEU A 8 8.82 -30.99 12.30
CA LEU A 8 8.72 -29.96 11.25
C LEU A 8 7.34 -29.98 10.57
N ALA A 9 6.80 -31.16 10.31
CA ALA A 9 5.48 -31.31 9.71
C ALA A 9 4.35 -30.81 10.63
N ALA A 10 4.42 -31.11 11.93
CA ALA A 10 3.43 -30.66 12.91
C ALA A 10 3.44 -29.13 13.10
N LEU A 11 4.62 -28.50 13.08
CA LEU A 11 4.74 -27.05 13.16
C LEU A 11 4.20 -26.35 11.90
N ALA A 12 4.44 -26.93 10.71
CA ALA A 12 3.92 -26.40 9.45
C ALA A 12 2.38 -26.47 9.38
N LEU A 13 1.78 -27.56 9.85
CA LEU A 13 0.31 -27.71 9.93
C LEU A 13 -0.32 -26.76 10.94
N LEU A 14 0.34 -26.52 12.09
CA LEU A 14 -0.12 -25.55 13.08
C LEU A 14 -0.04 -24.11 12.54
N LEU A 15 1.02 -23.76 11.80
CA LEU A 15 1.17 -22.45 11.16
C LEU A 15 0.14 -22.21 10.05
N LEU A 16 -0.26 -23.25 9.31
CA LEU A 16 -1.35 -23.15 8.31
C LEU A 16 -2.72 -22.94 8.98
N ALA A 17 -2.93 -23.51 10.16
CA ALA A 17 -4.21 -23.43 10.89
C ALA A 17 -4.43 -22.09 11.61
N LEU A 18 -3.36 -21.34 11.90
CA LEU A 18 -3.42 -19.99 12.48
C LEU A 18 -3.37 -18.86 11.43
N ALA A 19 -3.31 -19.20 10.14
CA ALA A 19 -3.37 -18.20 9.08
C ALA A 19 -4.81 -17.67 8.97
N ASP A 20 -5.08 -16.53 9.61
CA ASP A 20 -6.31 -15.79 9.37
C ASP A 20 -6.38 -15.39 7.88
N PRO A 21 -7.49 -15.62 7.19
CA PRO A 21 -7.66 -15.13 5.83
C PRO A 21 -7.56 -13.61 5.89
N ALA A 22 -6.55 -13.05 5.19
CA ALA A 22 -6.41 -11.61 5.07
C ALA A 22 -7.75 -11.02 4.61
N PRO A 23 -8.29 -9.99 5.30
CA PRO A 23 -9.52 -9.36 4.87
C PRO A 23 -9.31 -8.91 3.43
N ALA A 24 -10.20 -9.33 2.54
CA ALA A 24 -10.21 -8.83 1.17
C ALA A 24 -10.25 -7.30 1.26
N VAL A 25 -9.20 -6.64 0.76
CA VAL A 25 -9.25 -5.19 0.56
C VAL A 25 -10.43 -4.98 -0.36
N ALA A 26 -11.52 -4.44 0.19
CA ALA A 26 -12.65 -3.98 -0.58
C ALA A 26 -12.15 -2.81 -1.44
N GLY A 27 -11.55 -3.16 -2.58
CA GLY A 27 -11.30 -2.25 -3.67
C GLY A 27 -12.67 -1.82 -4.16
N SER A 28 -13.21 -0.79 -3.51
CA SER A 28 -14.41 -0.08 -3.92
C SER A 28 -14.36 0.12 -5.43
N GLU A 29 -15.25 -0.58 -6.12
CA GLU A 29 -15.34 -0.60 -7.57
C GLU A 29 -15.36 0.84 -8.09
N LEU A 30 -14.42 1.18 -8.97
CA LEU A 30 -14.38 2.50 -9.58
C LEU A 30 -15.48 2.56 -10.62
N ARG A 31 -16.46 3.44 -10.42
CA ARG A 31 -17.57 3.62 -11.35
C ARG A 31 -17.40 4.91 -12.10
N THR A 32 -17.55 4.87 -13.43
CA THR A 32 -17.55 6.08 -14.25
C THR A 32 -18.88 6.81 -14.06
N PRO A 33 -18.86 8.12 -13.76
CA PRO A 33 -20.10 8.90 -13.62
C PRO A 33 -20.83 8.98 -14.97
N ALA A 34 -22.16 8.96 -14.94
CA ALA A 34 -22.99 9.05 -16.14
C ALA A 34 -22.94 10.45 -16.80
N SER A 35 -22.64 11.49 -16.02
CA SER A 35 -22.53 12.87 -16.47
C SER A 35 -21.32 13.54 -15.82
N LEU A 36 -20.70 14.46 -16.55
CA LEU A 36 -19.60 15.27 -16.01
C LEU A 36 -20.12 16.51 -15.26
N THR A 37 -21.23 17.07 -15.71
CA THR A 37 -21.80 18.32 -15.21
C THR A 37 -22.84 18.10 -14.12
N GLU A 38 -23.58 16.99 -14.17
CA GLU A 38 -24.58 16.65 -13.17
C GLU A 38 -23.98 15.77 -12.08
N ALA A 39 -24.39 16.02 -10.83
CA ALA A 39 -24.00 15.19 -9.70
C ALA A 39 -24.74 13.85 -9.78
N PRO A 40 -24.03 12.71 -9.71
CA PRO A 40 -24.65 11.39 -9.64
C PRO A 40 -25.56 11.22 -8.41
N GLU A 41 -26.49 10.27 -8.46
CA GLU A 41 -27.39 10.01 -7.33
C GLU A 41 -26.61 9.74 -6.03
N GLY A 42 -26.96 10.50 -4.99
CA GLY A 42 -26.31 10.42 -3.67
C GLY A 42 -25.03 11.24 -3.52
N MET A 43 -24.49 11.81 -4.60
CA MET A 43 -23.32 12.72 -4.56
C MET A 43 -23.76 14.19 -4.54
N ARG A 44 -22.96 15.03 -3.91
CA ARG A 44 -23.15 16.49 -3.82
C ARG A 44 -22.37 17.23 -4.89
N LEU A 45 -21.20 16.72 -5.29
CA LEU A 45 -20.34 17.34 -6.28
C LEU A 45 -20.54 16.70 -7.66
N SER A 46 -20.37 17.50 -8.72
CA SER A 46 -20.27 16.98 -10.09
C SER A 46 -18.83 16.58 -10.41
N ALA A 47 -18.66 15.65 -11.35
CA ALA A 47 -17.32 15.21 -11.74
C ALA A 47 -16.45 16.37 -12.26
N GLN A 48 -17.03 17.32 -12.99
CA GLN A 48 -16.35 18.52 -13.44
C GLN A 48 -15.82 19.34 -12.26
N ARG A 49 -16.66 19.54 -11.24
CA ARG A 49 -16.25 20.31 -10.06
C ARG A 49 -15.12 19.63 -9.30
N VAL A 50 -15.18 18.31 -9.18
CA VAL A 50 -14.14 17.50 -8.54
C VAL A 50 -12.84 17.57 -9.33
N ILE A 51 -12.88 17.49 -10.66
CA ILE A 51 -11.71 17.64 -11.53
C ILE A 51 -11.04 18.99 -11.33
N GLU A 52 -11.82 20.08 -11.24
CA GLU A 52 -11.30 21.42 -10.98
C GLU A 52 -10.62 21.51 -9.60
N LEU A 53 -11.29 21.03 -8.55
CA LEU A 53 -10.77 21.06 -7.18
C LEU A 53 -9.48 20.24 -7.05
N ALA A 54 -9.48 19.05 -7.62
CA ALA A 54 -8.36 18.13 -7.58
C ALA A 54 -7.18 18.63 -8.45
N GLY A 55 -7.46 19.21 -9.62
CA GLY A 55 -6.45 19.81 -10.50
C GLY A 55 -5.80 21.06 -9.92
N ALA A 56 -6.50 21.79 -9.04
CA ALA A 56 -5.94 22.92 -8.32
C ALA A 56 -4.94 22.53 -7.21
N HIS A 57 -4.92 21.26 -6.79
CA HIS A 57 -4.04 20.78 -5.73
C HIS A 57 -2.56 20.95 -6.11
N PRO A 58 -1.68 21.45 -5.22
CA PRO A 58 -0.28 21.73 -5.56
C PRO A 58 0.48 20.54 -6.16
N THR A 59 0.26 19.32 -5.64
CA THR A 59 0.89 18.09 -6.14
C THR A 59 0.52 17.78 -7.58
N VAL A 60 -0.78 17.81 -7.89
CA VAL A 60 -1.30 17.55 -9.25
C VAL A 60 -0.88 18.66 -10.20
N ARG A 61 -1.03 19.92 -9.77
CA ARG A 61 -0.64 21.08 -10.59
C ARG A 61 0.85 21.06 -10.92
N ALA A 62 1.71 20.64 -10.00
CA ALA A 62 3.14 20.53 -10.26
C ALA A 62 3.45 19.49 -11.34
N GLU A 63 2.76 18.35 -11.31
CA GLU A 63 2.88 17.29 -12.32
C GLU A 63 2.40 17.78 -13.69
N LEU A 64 1.18 18.30 -13.76
CA LEU A 64 0.58 18.77 -15.01
C LEU A 64 1.35 19.95 -15.62
N ALA A 65 1.89 20.86 -14.80
CA ALA A 65 2.59 22.03 -15.33
C ALA A 65 4.01 21.72 -15.83
N ARG A 66 4.70 20.73 -15.24
CA ARG A 66 6.13 20.51 -15.49
C ARG A 66 6.42 19.28 -16.33
N GLU A 67 5.74 18.18 -16.05
CA GLU A 67 6.08 16.86 -16.58
C GLU A 67 5.03 16.39 -17.59
N SER A 68 3.75 16.66 -17.31
CA SER A 68 2.64 16.08 -18.06
C SER A 68 1.56 17.11 -18.50
N PRO A 69 1.91 18.15 -19.27
CA PRO A 69 0.95 19.21 -19.67
C PRO A 69 -0.19 18.75 -20.60
N GLY A 70 -0.03 17.60 -21.25
CA GLY A 70 -1.06 17.00 -22.10
C GLY A 70 -1.99 16.01 -21.39
N ALA A 71 -1.80 15.77 -20.08
CA ALA A 71 -2.56 14.73 -19.39
C ALA A 71 -4.04 15.10 -19.23
N ARG A 72 -4.93 14.16 -19.55
CA ARG A 72 -6.38 14.36 -19.50
C ARG A 72 -6.97 13.81 -18.20
N PRO A 73 -7.82 14.56 -17.49
CA PRO A 73 -8.47 14.08 -16.29
C PRO A 73 -9.53 13.01 -16.61
N THR A 74 -9.74 12.09 -15.70
CA THR A 74 -10.88 11.17 -15.67
C THR A 74 -11.32 11.02 -14.22
N ALA A 75 -12.59 11.32 -13.94
CA ALA A 75 -13.19 11.20 -12.63
C ALA A 75 -13.90 9.85 -12.48
N TYR A 76 -13.78 9.27 -11.30
CA TYR A 76 -14.37 8.01 -10.90
C TYR A 76 -15.05 8.16 -9.55
N LEU A 77 -16.18 7.50 -9.40
CA LEU A 77 -16.87 7.32 -8.12
C LEU A 77 -16.22 6.16 -7.37
N ARG A 78 -15.93 6.38 -6.10
CA ARG A 78 -15.30 5.43 -5.20
C ARG A 78 -16.05 5.39 -3.87
N GLY A 79 -17.06 4.53 -3.78
CA GLY A 79 -18.03 4.59 -2.67
C GLY A 79 -18.72 5.95 -2.62
N ASP A 80 -18.63 6.61 -1.46
CA ASP A 80 -19.18 7.97 -1.22
C ASP A 80 -18.15 9.09 -1.46
N ASN A 81 -17.02 8.76 -2.10
CA ASN A 81 -15.97 9.71 -2.42
C ASN A 81 -15.65 9.70 -3.91
N TRP A 82 -14.86 10.69 -4.33
CA TRP A 82 -14.36 10.81 -5.68
C TRP A 82 -12.89 10.46 -5.78
N GLN A 83 -12.52 9.87 -6.91
CA GLN A 83 -11.14 9.67 -7.32
C GLN A 83 -10.96 10.28 -8.71
N VAL A 84 -9.96 11.13 -8.89
CA VAL A 84 -9.61 11.71 -10.20
C VAL A 84 -8.21 11.24 -10.58
N GLY A 85 -8.08 10.66 -11.76
CA GLY A 85 -6.80 10.31 -12.37
C GLY A 85 -6.51 11.19 -13.58
N TRP A 86 -5.25 11.53 -13.82
CA TRP A 86 -4.79 12.19 -15.03
C TRP A 86 -3.96 11.24 -15.86
N PHE A 87 -4.27 11.16 -17.15
CA PHE A 87 -3.67 10.17 -18.03
C PHE A 87 -3.00 10.82 -19.24
N THR A 88 -1.80 10.37 -19.56
CA THR A 88 -1.11 10.64 -20.82
C THR A 88 -1.35 9.51 -21.80
N GLY A 89 -1.13 9.75 -23.10
CA GLY A 89 -1.34 8.74 -24.14
C GLY A 89 -2.81 8.41 -24.44
N THR A 90 -3.02 7.40 -25.28
CA THR A 90 -4.33 6.89 -25.70
C THR A 90 -4.26 5.39 -25.94
N GLY A 91 -5.36 4.66 -25.69
CA GLY A 91 -5.40 3.21 -25.92
C GLY A 91 -4.50 2.46 -24.94
N ASP A 92 -3.64 1.59 -25.47
CA ASP A 92 -2.75 0.72 -24.68
C ASP A 92 -1.56 1.47 -24.04
N ASP A 93 -1.18 2.62 -24.60
CA ASP A 93 -0.11 3.49 -24.06
C ASP A 93 -0.64 4.49 -23.02
N ARG A 94 -1.85 4.26 -22.48
CA ARG A 94 -2.47 5.16 -21.50
C ARG A 94 -1.80 4.98 -20.14
N GLU A 95 -1.07 5.99 -19.68
CA GLU A 95 -0.39 5.98 -18.38
C GLU A 95 -1.03 6.99 -17.42
N GLU A 96 -1.27 6.59 -16.17
CA GLU A 96 -1.76 7.48 -15.11
C GLU A 96 -0.58 8.19 -14.44
N VAL A 97 -0.50 9.51 -14.62
CA VAL A 97 0.61 10.35 -14.15
C VAL A 97 0.30 11.11 -12.86
N ALA A 98 -0.98 11.34 -12.55
CA ALA A 98 -1.40 11.93 -11.29
C ALA A 98 -2.72 11.31 -10.84
N GLN A 99 -2.92 11.24 -9.52
CA GLN A 99 -4.15 10.76 -8.92
C GLN A 99 -4.49 11.57 -7.68
N ALA A 100 -5.75 11.92 -7.50
CA ALA A 100 -6.24 12.60 -6.31
C ALA A 100 -7.55 11.99 -5.81
N ARG A 101 -7.76 12.03 -4.50
CA ARG A 101 -9.01 11.66 -3.84
C ARG A 101 -9.67 12.91 -3.28
N VAL A 102 -10.97 13.04 -3.52
CA VAL A 102 -11.76 14.18 -3.06
C VAL A 102 -12.93 13.65 -2.24
N ASP A 103 -13.09 14.21 -1.05
CA ASP A 103 -14.24 13.97 -0.20
C ASP A 103 -15.46 14.71 -0.77
N ASP A 104 -16.54 13.98 -1.06
CA ASP A 104 -17.74 14.57 -1.70
C ASP A 104 -18.47 15.54 -0.76
N ALA A 105 -18.49 15.26 0.54
CA ALA A 105 -19.23 16.05 1.51
C ALA A 105 -18.63 17.44 1.73
N THR A 106 -17.30 17.55 1.67
CA THR A 106 -16.56 18.79 1.95
C THR A 106 -15.87 19.39 0.73
N GLY A 107 -15.68 18.62 -0.35
CA GLY A 107 -14.91 19.01 -1.52
C GLY A 107 -13.41 19.13 -1.27
N LYS A 108 -12.90 18.61 -0.14
CA LYS A 108 -11.48 18.63 0.19
C LYS A 108 -10.75 17.50 -0.51
N VAL A 109 -9.58 17.82 -1.08
CA VAL A 109 -8.63 16.82 -1.57
C VAL A 109 -8.00 16.14 -0.35
N THR A 110 -8.34 14.88 -0.12
CA THR A 110 -7.85 14.11 1.04
C THR A 110 -6.51 13.44 0.75
N GLU A 111 -6.25 13.10 -0.52
CA GLU A 111 -5.01 12.49 -0.97
C GLU A 111 -4.66 13.00 -2.37
N ALA A 112 -3.35 13.16 -2.65
CA ALA A 112 -2.86 13.50 -3.97
C ALA A 112 -1.47 12.88 -4.20
N TRP A 113 -1.31 12.20 -5.33
CA TRP A 113 -0.15 11.43 -5.72
C TRP A 113 0.26 11.80 -7.15
N ARG A 114 1.55 11.72 -7.46
CA ARG A 114 2.10 11.99 -8.80
C ARG A 114 3.16 10.96 -9.20
N ASP A 115 3.32 10.79 -10.50
CA ASP A 115 4.34 9.96 -11.13
C ASP A 115 4.39 8.54 -10.54
N TRP A 116 5.56 8.05 -10.12
CA TRP A 116 5.75 6.70 -9.58
C TRP A 116 4.87 6.39 -8.35
N GLN A 117 4.42 7.41 -7.60
CA GLN A 117 3.52 7.24 -6.46
C GLN A 117 2.11 6.80 -6.91
N VAL A 118 1.72 7.12 -8.16
CA VAL A 118 0.47 6.67 -8.75
C VAL A 118 0.53 5.16 -8.97
N ARG A 119 1.63 4.68 -9.54
CA ARG A 119 1.82 3.27 -9.89
C ARG A 119 2.06 2.37 -8.67
N TRP A 120 2.69 2.90 -7.62
CA TRP A 120 3.02 2.13 -6.42
C TRP A 120 2.10 2.45 -5.24
N THR A 121 0.86 1.96 -5.29
CA THR A 121 -0.13 2.16 -4.22
C THR A 121 0.32 1.63 -2.87
N MET A 122 1.17 0.60 -2.84
CA MET A 122 1.67 0.01 -1.58
C MET A 122 2.59 0.94 -0.79
N ALA A 123 3.27 1.90 -1.45
CA ALA A 123 4.14 2.86 -0.78
C ALA A 123 3.35 3.98 -0.05
N ARG A 124 2.03 4.06 -0.28
CA ARG A 124 1.16 5.09 0.31
C ARG A 124 0.76 4.79 1.76
N GLY A 125 1.09 3.60 2.27
CA GLY A 125 0.88 3.25 3.67
C GLY A 125 -0.56 2.88 4.06
N TYR A 126 -1.44 2.55 3.12
CA TYR A 126 -2.80 2.08 3.43
C TYR A 126 -2.80 0.84 4.31
N ASP A 127 -3.78 0.70 5.21
CA ASP A 127 -3.92 -0.48 6.06
C ASP A 127 -3.99 -1.75 5.18
N GLY A 128 -3.19 -2.76 5.53
CA GLY A 128 -2.98 -3.98 4.71
C GLY A 128 -1.88 -3.88 3.64
N ALA A 129 -1.21 -2.73 3.48
CA ALA A 129 0.01 -2.66 2.66
C ALA A 129 1.12 -3.56 3.25
N PHE A 130 1.88 -4.22 2.36
CA PHE A 130 2.86 -5.27 2.71
C PHE A 130 3.78 -4.89 3.88
N GLY A 131 4.04 -5.86 4.76
CA GLY A 131 5.09 -5.79 5.77
C GLY A 131 4.68 -5.30 7.16
N ARG A 132 3.45 -4.79 7.37
CA ARG A 132 2.99 -4.34 8.69
C ARG A 132 3.05 -5.45 9.76
N ASP A 133 2.48 -6.62 9.44
CA ASP A 133 2.39 -7.70 10.43
C ASP A 133 3.71 -8.46 10.60
N VAL A 134 4.52 -8.54 9.55
CA VAL A 134 5.85 -9.18 9.60
C VAL A 134 6.83 -8.36 10.46
N ALA A 135 6.66 -7.03 10.48
CA ALA A 135 7.39 -6.13 11.38
C ALA A 135 6.81 -6.08 12.80
N ALA A 136 5.70 -6.76 13.07
CA ALA A 136 5.13 -6.77 14.41
C ALA A 136 6.09 -7.46 15.37
N LEU A 137 6.43 -6.80 16.49
CA LEU A 137 7.40 -7.28 17.47
C LEU A 137 7.14 -8.72 17.92
N TRP A 138 5.86 -9.09 18.04
CA TRP A 138 5.45 -10.42 18.48
C TRP A 138 5.66 -11.51 17.43
N LEU A 139 5.72 -11.18 16.14
CA LEU A 139 6.05 -12.12 15.06
C LEU A 139 7.56 -12.16 14.83
N TRP A 140 8.17 -10.98 14.89
CA TRP A 140 9.56 -10.74 14.58
C TRP A 140 10.52 -11.28 15.65
N LEU A 141 10.23 -11.05 16.94
CA LEU A 141 11.09 -11.53 18.04
C LEU A 141 11.18 -13.07 18.09
N PRO A 142 10.08 -13.85 17.96
CA PRO A 142 10.18 -15.31 17.91
C PRO A 142 10.98 -15.82 16.72
N LEU A 143 10.85 -15.20 15.55
CA LEU A 143 11.65 -15.55 14.37
C LEU A 143 13.13 -15.26 14.59
N LEU A 144 13.45 -14.10 15.17
CA LEU A 144 14.83 -13.73 15.54
C LEU A 144 15.41 -14.74 16.53
N VAL A 145 14.66 -15.11 17.58
CA VAL A 145 15.10 -16.12 18.55
C VAL A 145 15.29 -17.48 17.89
N ALA A 146 14.35 -17.92 17.05
CA ALA A 146 14.46 -19.18 16.32
C ALA A 146 15.70 -19.22 15.41
N PHE A 147 16.08 -18.08 14.84
CA PHE A 147 17.31 -17.93 14.08
C PHE A 147 18.57 -17.97 14.95
N VAL A 148 18.58 -17.30 16.11
CA VAL A 148 19.77 -17.18 16.97
C VAL A 148 20.07 -18.47 17.75
N VAL A 149 19.04 -19.13 18.30
CA VAL A 149 19.17 -20.26 19.23
C VAL A 149 20.09 -21.40 18.74
N PRO A 150 20.02 -21.85 17.47
CA PRO A 150 20.89 -22.92 16.95
C PRO A 150 22.39 -22.57 16.98
N PHE A 151 22.74 -21.28 16.96
CA PHE A 151 24.13 -20.82 16.89
C PHE A 151 24.72 -20.46 18.25
N VAL A 152 23.93 -20.48 19.34
CA VAL A 152 24.41 -20.22 20.70
C VAL A 152 25.11 -21.45 21.27
N ASP A 153 26.44 -21.38 21.40
CA ASP A 153 27.28 -22.42 21.98
C ASP A 153 27.52 -22.14 23.47
N ARG A 154 26.68 -22.75 24.32
CA ARG A 154 26.76 -22.59 25.79
C ARG A 154 28.11 -23.04 26.38
N ARG A 155 28.87 -23.88 25.68
CA ARG A 155 30.15 -24.38 26.18
C ARG A 155 31.30 -23.40 25.91
N ARG A 156 31.13 -22.45 24.99
CA ARG A 156 32.15 -21.48 24.58
C ARG A 156 31.55 -20.08 24.34
N PRO A 157 31.13 -19.38 25.41
CA PRO A 157 30.36 -18.13 25.30
C PRO A 157 31.14 -16.95 24.70
N ALA A 158 32.47 -16.99 24.68
CA ALA A 158 33.33 -15.91 24.18
C ALA A 158 33.80 -16.09 22.72
N ARG A 159 33.14 -16.93 21.92
CA ARG A 159 33.46 -17.04 20.49
C ARG A 159 33.08 -15.76 19.75
N LEU A 160 33.91 -15.35 18.79
CA LEU A 160 33.62 -14.23 17.87
C LEU A 160 32.26 -14.38 17.18
N LEU A 161 31.82 -15.62 16.92
CA LEU A 161 30.47 -15.91 16.43
C LEU A 161 29.35 -15.25 17.26
N HIS A 162 29.48 -15.18 18.58
CA HIS A 162 28.46 -14.56 19.44
C HIS A 162 28.49 -13.04 19.34
N LEU A 163 29.65 -12.44 19.10
CA LEU A 163 29.77 -11.02 18.78
C LEU A 163 29.09 -10.73 17.44
N ASP A 164 29.34 -11.55 16.42
CA ASP A 164 28.73 -11.41 15.10
C ASP A 164 27.20 -11.52 15.18
N LEU A 165 26.68 -12.50 15.93
CA LEU A 165 25.25 -12.65 16.18
C LEU A 165 24.65 -11.45 16.93
N ALA A 166 25.35 -10.94 17.94
CA ALA A 166 24.88 -9.77 18.69
C ALA A 166 24.82 -8.52 17.81
N VAL A 167 25.81 -8.31 16.94
CA VAL A 167 25.84 -7.21 15.98
C VAL A 167 24.70 -7.35 14.98
N LEU A 168 24.47 -8.55 14.42
CA LEU A 168 23.35 -8.79 13.50
C LEU A 168 22.00 -8.51 14.17
N CYS A 169 21.81 -8.93 15.43
CA CYS A 169 20.59 -8.63 16.18
C CYS A 169 20.42 -7.13 16.47
N ALA A 170 21.50 -6.37 16.58
CA ALA A 170 21.45 -4.93 16.86
C ALA A 170 21.00 -4.08 15.66
N PHE A 171 21.13 -4.59 14.43
CA PHE A 171 20.66 -3.94 13.20
C PHE A 171 19.28 -4.37 12.75
N SER A 172 18.72 -5.36 13.43
CA SER A 172 17.45 -5.97 13.10
C SER A 172 16.34 -5.17 13.81
#